data_AF-A0A1Q7WF40-F1
#
_entry.id   AF-A0A1Q7WF40-F1
#
_cell.length_a   1.000
_cell.length_b   1.000
_cell.length_c   1.000
_cell.angle_alpha   90.00
_cell.angle_beta   90.00
_cell.angle_gamma   90.00
#
_symmetry.space_group_name_H-M   'P 1'
#
loop_
_entity.id
_entity.type
_entity.pdbx_description
1 polymer ?
#
loop_
_entity_poly.entity_id
_entity_poly.type
_entity_poly.pdbx_seq_one_letter_code
_entity_poly.pdbx_strand_id
1 'polypeptide(L)'
;MTPYRIGLALLLGLLGLFALPASPASAHAALVRTSPVQGTVLQQAPYEIVVTFSEHVTPVRDKINVVGPDGKRVDQSTATVSGADLHIPVRTNVPRGTYLVSYRVISADAHPLGAGFTYSVGAPSATAPLPGSATSGRTDRTVAISLASAKYLSYAGLILVAGPVLVLTALWPHRLPRRDPARLGYLGLGLVGLSTLLELYLQAPYENGGTLFSASGSDLSAILNSTFGRAHVVRLVVVAIGALLLPLFLNRRGGRPVKAVLAVAGVLGIATWGLAGHPAASNAPVLTEIADAAHLTSMAIWLGGLVMLVLFVLRRATSEELGAILPVWSNWAALAVTVLILAGTAQGLIEVVTYRALVSTTYGQLLLVKIALLGGVLTAAYFSRRLVQRPKEPHRLRRSVLVEIIGAVLILGFASALVQTTPARTAAATVPAQTPDRGVFSTTLNTKLYQLQLDIEPTKVGNNEVHLYAYTPVGAPLAVKEWKVSAALPAGGIEPIDVPTLPLTESHATGTITLPSAGNWQFNFTLRISDFDEATVSTAVQVT
;
A
#
# COMPACT_ATOMS: atom_id res chain seq x y z
N MET A 1 0.26 -12.52 43.16
CA MET A 1 0.30 -13.52 42.06
C MET A 1 1.76 -13.78 41.70
N THR A 2 2.17 -15.04 41.55
CA THR A 2 3.56 -15.36 41.17
C THR A 2 3.85 -14.85 39.75
N PRO A 3 5.08 -14.43 39.44
CA PRO A 3 5.46 -13.89 38.11
C PRO A 3 5.15 -14.87 36.96
N TYR A 4 5.07 -16.17 37.26
CA TYR A 4 4.65 -17.22 36.33
C TYR A 4 3.18 -17.09 35.87
N ARG A 5 2.24 -16.81 36.80
CA ARG A 5 0.81 -16.67 36.49
C ARG A 5 0.51 -15.43 35.65
N ILE A 6 1.24 -14.34 35.90
CA ILE A 6 1.13 -13.10 35.12
C ILE A 6 1.68 -13.30 33.70
N GLY A 7 2.83 -13.95 33.56
CA GLY A 7 3.42 -14.23 32.24
C GLY A 7 2.54 -15.11 31.36
N LEU A 8 1.92 -16.15 31.94
CA LEU A 8 1.01 -17.04 31.20
C LEU A 8 -0.28 -16.32 30.75
N ALA A 9 -0.87 -15.50 31.61
CA ALA A 9 -2.08 -14.74 31.26
C ALA A 9 -1.80 -13.71 30.14
N LEU A 10 -0.66 -13.02 30.19
CA LEU A 10 -0.24 -12.09 29.12
C LEU A 10 0.01 -12.81 27.79
N LEU A 11 0.61 -14.01 27.83
CA LEU A 11 0.85 -14.82 26.63
C LEU A 11 -0.46 -15.25 25.96
N LEU A 12 -1.44 -15.73 26.74
CA LEU A 12 -2.74 -16.16 26.21
C LEU A 12 -3.53 -14.98 25.65
N GLY A 13 -3.48 -13.81 26.30
CA GLY A 13 -4.08 -12.58 25.78
C GLY A 13 -3.46 -12.15 24.44
N LEU A 14 -2.13 -12.17 24.34
CA LEU A 14 -1.39 -11.85 23.11
C LEU A 14 -1.74 -12.79 21.94
N LEU A 15 -1.85 -14.10 22.18
CA LEU A 15 -2.20 -15.07 21.14
C LEU A 15 -3.66 -14.90 20.65
N GLY A 16 -4.58 -14.55 21.55
CA GLY A 16 -5.98 -14.29 21.17
C GLY A 16 -6.16 -13.09 20.23
N LEU A 17 -5.29 -12.08 20.31
CA LEU A 17 -5.30 -10.90 19.43
C LEU A 17 -4.92 -11.22 17.97
N PHE A 18 -4.23 -12.34 17.70
CA PHE A 18 -3.78 -12.76 16.36
C PHE A 18 -4.67 -13.82 15.70
N ALA A 19 -5.74 -14.27 16.35
CA ALA A 19 -6.59 -15.37 15.87
C ALA A 19 -7.66 -14.95 14.83
N LEU A 20 -7.53 -13.78 14.21
CA LEU A 20 -8.47 -13.32 13.19
C LEU A 20 -8.02 -13.81 11.79
N PRO A 21 -8.95 -14.23 10.92
CA PRO A 21 -8.61 -14.68 9.57
C PRO A 21 -7.96 -13.55 8.77
N ALA A 22 -6.80 -13.82 8.18
CA ALA A 22 -6.17 -12.96 7.19
C ALA A 22 -6.68 -13.35 5.80
N SER A 23 -7.54 -12.53 5.22
CA SER A 23 -7.92 -12.67 3.82
C SER A 23 -6.73 -12.29 2.93
N PRO A 24 -6.43 -13.03 1.85
CA PRO A 24 -5.49 -12.57 0.85
C PRO A 24 -6.07 -11.33 0.17
N ALA A 25 -5.40 -10.20 0.28
CA ALA A 25 -5.72 -8.98 -0.47
C ALA A 25 -4.44 -8.52 -1.15
N SER A 26 -4.55 -7.80 -2.27
CA SER A 26 -3.42 -6.98 -2.73
C SER A 26 -3.56 -5.54 -2.22
N ALA A 27 -2.41 -4.89 -2.04
CA ALA A 27 -2.16 -3.74 -1.17
C ALA A 27 -2.49 -2.40 -1.81
N HIS A 28 -2.08 -2.22 -3.07
CA HIS A 28 -1.96 -0.96 -3.76
C HIS A 28 -2.82 -0.95 -5.02
N ALA A 29 -4.02 -0.42 -4.88
CA ALA A 29 -4.95 -0.25 -5.98
C ALA A 29 -4.41 0.72 -7.04
N ALA A 30 -4.12 0.22 -8.23
CA ALA A 30 -3.94 1.04 -9.43
C ALA A 30 -5.30 1.29 -10.09
N LEU A 31 -5.50 2.49 -10.65
CA LEU A 31 -6.62 2.71 -11.56
C LEU A 31 -6.39 1.87 -12.82
N VAL A 32 -7.29 0.93 -13.07
CA VAL A 32 -7.29 0.08 -14.27
C VAL A 32 -8.13 0.74 -15.36
N ARG A 33 -9.36 1.13 -15.00
CA ARG A 33 -10.36 1.55 -16.00
C ARG A 33 -11.48 2.40 -15.37
N THR A 34 -12.16 3.18 -16.21
CA THR A 34 -13.38 3.91 -15.84
C THR A 34 -14.49 3.61 -16.85
N SER A 35 -15.73 3.58 -16.38
CA SER A 35 -16.94 3.62 -17.19
C SER A 35 -17.81 4.75 -16.67
N PRO A 36 -18.07 5.83 -17.44
CA PRO A 36 -17.62 6.06 -18.81
C PRO A 36 -16.10 6.14 -18.91
N VAL A 37 -15.57 5.79 -20.08
CA VAL A 37 -14.12 5.89 -20.29
C VAL A 37 -13.72 7.36 -20.25
N GLN A 38 -12.62 7.64 -19.55
CA GLN A 38 -12.10 8.99 -19.38
C GLN A 38 -11.93 9.70 -20.74
N GLY A 39 -12.45 10.94 -20.82
CA GLY A 39 -12.37 11.80 -22.00
C GLY A 39 -13.42 11.51 -23.06
N THR A 40 -14.26 10.48 -22.90
CA THR A 40 -15.28 10.14 -23.89
C THR A 40 -16.46 11.12 -23.88
N VAL A 41 -17.12 11.23 -25.04
CA VAL A 41 -18.37 11.96 -25.21
C VAL A 41 -19.49 10.95 -25.39
N LEU A 42 -20.32 10.80 -24.35
CA LEU A 42 -21.50 9.96 -24.36
C LEU A 42 -22.65 10.65 -25.08
N GLN A 43 -23.51 9.89 -25.74
CA GLN A 43 -24.74 10.42 -26.30
C GLN A 43 -25.81 10.71 -25.22
N GLN A 44 -25.81 9.92 -24.15
CA GLN A 44 -26.77 9.99 -23.05
C GLN A 44 -26.03 9.90 -21.71
N ALA A 45 -26.62 10.47 -20.65
CA ALA A 45 -26.05 10.39 -19.32
C ALA A 45 -26.15 8.96 -18.76
N PRO A 46 -25.10 8.43 -18.11
CA PRO A 46 -25.16 7.12 -17.47
C PRO A 46 -25.95 7.19 -16.15
N TYR A 47 -26.48 6.07 -15.66
CA TYR A 47 -27.00 5.99 -14.28
C TYR A 47 -25.89 5.95 -13.23
N GLU A 48 -24.72 5.48 -13.62
CA GLU A 48 -23.64 5.21 -12.69
C GLU A 48 -22.27 5.41 -13.36
N ILE A 49 -21.32 5.80 -12.54
CA ILE A 49 -19.91 5.84 -12.91
C ILE A 49 -19.22 4.71 -12.17
N VAL A 50 -18.56 3.82 -12.91
CA VAL A 50 -17.78 2.71 -12.38
C VAL A 50 -16.30 3.03 -12.53
N VAL A 51 -15.56 2.94 -11.43
CA VAL A 51 -14.10 3.09 -11.40
C VAL A 51 -13.51 1.75 -10.97
N THR A 52 -12.87 1.06 -11.90
CA THR A 52 -12.27 -0.26 -11.67
C THR A 52 -10.81 -0.11 -11.27
N PHE A 53 -10.47 -0.71 -10.14
CA PHE A 53 -9.11 -0.78 -9.63
C PHE A 53 -8.49 -2.16 -9.86
N SER A 54 -7.18 -2.28 -9.68
CA SER A 54 -6.51 -3.59 -9.70
C SER A 54 -6.91 -4.47 -8.51
N GLU A 55 -7.47 -3.85 -7.47
CA GLU A 55 -7.67 -4.40 -6.14
C GLU A 55 -8.86 -3.76 -5.43
N HIS A 56 -9.32 -4.41 -4.35
CA HIS A 56 -10.35 -3.84 -3.48
C HIS A 56 -9.91 -2.51 -2.87
N VAL A 57 -10.84 -1.55 -2.83
CA VAL A 57 -10.64 -0.23 -2.23
C VAL A 57 -11.77 0.11 -1.28
N THR A 58 -11.50 1.00 -0.33
CA THR A 58 -12.52 1.56 0.57
C THR A 58 -12.77 3.02 0.21
N PRO A 59 -14.02 3.45 -0.07
CA PRO A 59 -14.31 4.84 -0.41
C PRO A 59 -14.12 5.73 0.82
N VAL A 60 -13.49 6.89 0.62
CA VAL A 60 -13.39 7.90 1.68
C VAL A 60 -14.68 8.72 1.70
N ARG A 61 -15.33 8.75 2.88
CA ARG A 61 -16.57 9.49 3.10
C ARG A 61 -16.43 10.96 2.69
N ASP A 62 -17.45 11.49 2.01
CA ASP A 62 -17.52 12.89 1.57
C ASP A 62 -16.40 13.33 0.61
N LYS A 63 -15.65 12.38 0.03
CA LYS A 63 -14.57 12.64 -0.95
C LYS A 63 -14.82 12.05 -2.33
N ILE A 64 -16.06 11.64 -2.60
CA ILE A 64 -16.54 11.26 -3.92
C ILE A 64 -17.52 12.34 -4.39
N ASN A 65 -17.21 12.94 -5.53
CA ASN A 65 -17.95 14.06 -6.09
C ASN A 65 -18.00 13.92 -7.61
N VAL A 66 -19.19 14.09 -8.17
CA VAL A 66 -19.39 14.23 -9.62
C VAL A 66 -20.03 15.59 -9.86
N VAL A 67 -19.31 16.48 -10.52
CA VAL A 67 -19.72 17.86 -10.75
C VAL A 67 -20.08 18.04 -12.23
N GLY A 68 -21.27 18.56 -12.49
CA GLY A 68 -21.76 18.82 -13.83
C GLY A 68 -21.25 20.14 -14.45
N PRO A 69 -21.63 20.42 -15.71
CA PRO A 69 -21.26 21.63 -16.44
C PRO A 69 -21.69 22.94 -15.75
N ASP A 70 -22.75 22.88 -14.95
CA ASP A 70 -23.32 24.00 -14.19
C ASP A 70 -22.67 24.19 -12.81
N GLY A 71 -21.63 23.41 -12.50
CA GLY A 71 -20.93 23.43 -11.21
C GLY A 71 -21.68 22.73 -10.07
N LYS A 72 -22.84 22.11 -10.33
CA LYS A 72 -23.60 21.40 -9.30
C LYS A 72 -23.20 19.93 -9.21
N ARG A 73 -23.32 19.37 -8.01
CA ARG A 73 -23.14 17.93 -7.81
C ARG A 73 -24.30 17.15 -8.43
N VAL A 74 -23.97 16.08 -9.14
CA VAL A 74 -24.91 15.13 -9.74
C VAL A 74 -24.76 13.72 -9.19
N ASP A 75 -23.72 13.47 -8.39
CA ASP A 75 -23.57 12.22 -7.65
C ASP A 75 -24.62 12.07 -6.53
N GLN A 76 -24.96 10.83 -6.24
CA GLN A 76 -25.87 10.46 -5.16
C GLN A 76 -25.05 9.99 -3.94
N SER A 77 -25.61 10.10 -2.74
CA SER A 77 -24.86 10.06 -1.48
C SER A 77 -24.29 8.69 -1.06
N THR A 78 -24.31 7.67 -1.92
CA THR A 78 -23.82 6.33 -1.55
C THR A 78 -23.10 5.68 -2.72
N ALA A 79 -21.80 5.96 -2.83
CA ALA A 79 -20.92 5.11 -3.61
C ALA A 79 -20.75 3.77 -2.90
N THR A 80 -20.76 2.68 -3.65
CA THR A 80 -20.59 1.32 -3.13
C THR A 80 -19.38 0.66 -3.78
N VAL A 81 -18.87 -0.40 -3.15
CA VAL A 81 -17.77 -1.18 -3.71
C VAL A 81 -18.23 -2.62 -3.88
N SER A 82 -17.97 -3.17 -5.06
CA SER A 82 -18.19 -4.58 -5.38
C SER A 82 -16.91 -5.13 -5.99
N GLY A 83 -16.23 -6.04 -5.28
CA GLY A 83 -14.91 -6.51 -5.70
C GLY A 83 -13.88 -5.37 -5.78
N ALA A 84 -13.40 -5.08 -6.99
CA ALA A 84 -12.45 -3.99 -7.27
C ALA A 84 -13.12 -2.75 -7.93
N ASP A 85 -14.45 -2.77 -8.07
CA ASP A 85 -15.21 -1.71 -8.72
C ASP A 85 -15.81 -0.77 -7.68
N LEU A 86 -15.51 0.53 -7.83
CA LEU A 86 -16.20 1.61 -7.14
C LEU A 86 -17.36 2.09 -8.01
N HIS A 87 -18.56 1.91 -7.50
CA HIS A 87 -19.83 2.27 -8.12
C HIS A 87 -20.31 3.62 -7.58
N ILE A 88 -20.50 4.61 -8.45
CA ILE A 88 -20.90 5.98 -8.09
C ILE A 88 -22.22 6.30 -8.82
N PRO A 89 -23.38 6.13 -8.17
CA PRO A 89 -24.66 6.47 -8.76
C PRO A 89 -24.76 7.97 -9.04
N VAL A 90 -25.29 8.33 -10.21
CA VAL A 90 -25.46 9.71 -10.66
C VAL A 90 -26.90 9.96 -11.13
N ARG A 91 -27.29 11.23 -11.22
CA ARG A 91 -28.57 11.63 -11.82
C ARG A 91 -28.47 11.55 -13.34
N THR A 92 -29.53 11.11 -14.02
CA THR A 92 -29.58 11.02 -15.48
C THR A 92 -30.24 12.22 -16.16
N ASN A 93 -31.15 12.92 -15.48
CA ASN A 93 -31.70 14.19 -15.98
C ASN A 93 -30.73 15.33 -15.66
N VAL A 94 -29.63 15.39 -16.42
CA VAL A 94 -28.52 16.30 -16.17
C VAL A 94 -28.15 17.09 -17.42
N PRO A 95 -27.57 18.30 -17.29
CA PRO A 95 -27.24 19.16 -18.44
C PRO A 95 -26.26 18.49 -19.41
N ARG A 96 -26.35 18.83 -20.71
CA ARG A 96 -25.31 18.44 -21.67
C ARG A 96 -24.03 19.26 -21.38
N GLY A 97 -22.86 18.64 -21.57
CA GLY A 97 -21.57 19.27 -21.30
C GLY A 97 -20.56 18.32 -20.64
N THR A 98 -19.43 18.89 -20.20
CA THR A 98 -18.37 18.17 -19.48
C THR A 98 -18.67 18.00 -17.99
N TYR A 99 -18.42 16.81 -17.48
CA TYR A 99 -18.52 16.41 -16.08
C TYR A 99 -17.14 16.13 -15.51
N LEU A 100 -16.94 16.48 -14.23
CA LEU A 100 -15.74 16.15 -13.46
C LEU A 100 -16.09 15.11 -12.40
N VAL A 101 -15.45 13.95 -12.49
CA VAL A 101 -15.45 12.93 -11.44
C VAL A 101 -14.22 13.14 -10.59
N SER A 102 -14.39 13.25 -9.28
CA SER A 102 -13.31 13.33 -8.30
C SER A 102 -13.60 12.33 -7.19
N TYR A 103 -12.63 11.47 -6.91
CA TYR A 103 -12.79 10.43 -5.90
C TYR A 103 -11.53 10.31 -5.05
N ARG A 104 -11.73 9.82 -3.82
CA ARG A 104 -10.66 9.38 -2.94
C ARG A 104 -11.04 8.04 -2.35
N VAL A 105 -10.13 7.10 -2.46
CA VAL A 105 -10.27 5.73 -1.95
C VAL A 105 -9.02 5.33 -1.17
N ILE A 106 -9.13 4.32 -0.32
CA ILE A 106 -8.04 3.76 0.47
C ILE A 106 -7.83 2.32 0.00
N SER A 107 -6.60 1.98 -0.39
CA SER A 107 -6.23 0.61 -0.75
C SER A 107 -6.03 -0.27 0.50
N ALA A 108 -5.91 -1.59 0.32
CA ALA A 108 -5.90 -2.53 1.45
C ALA A 108 -4.71 -2.33 2.43
N ASP A 109 -3.65 -1.68 1.98
CA ASP A 109 -2.46 -1.30 2.75
C ASP A 109 -2.53 0.08 3.43
N ALA A 110 -3.73 0.65 3.49
CA ALA A 110 -3.99 1.96 4.08
C ALA A 110 -3.32 3.14 3.34
N HIS A 111 -3.06 3.02 2.03
CA HIS A 111 -2.63 4.14 1.20
C HIS A 111 -3.82 4.81 0.50
N PRO A 112 -3.97 6.14 0.61
CA PRO A 112 -5.01 6.86 -0.07
C PRO A 112 -4.62 7.11 -1.53
N LEU A 113 -5.56 6.83 -2.43
CA LEU A 113 -5.50 7.21 -3.83
C LEU A 113 -6.59 8.24 -4.10
N GLY A 114 -6.16 9.45 -4.48
CA GLY A 114 -7.03 10.53 -4.92
C GLY A 114 -6.80 10.84 -6.39
N ALA A 115 -7.84 10.77 -7.20
CA ALA A 115 -7.77 11.06 -8.62
C ALA A 115 -9.07 11.71 -9.11
N GLY A 116 -9.02 12.24 -10.33
CA GLY A 116 -10.20 12.73 -11.00
C GLY A 116 -10.04 12.63 -12.51
N PHE A 117 -11.17 12.50 -13.18
CA PHE A 117 -11.25 12.41 -14.63
C PHE A 117 -12.49 13.12 -15.13
N THR A 118 -12.52 13.39 -16.43
CA THR A 118 -13.67 14.03 -17.08
C THR A 118 -14.30 13.11 -18.10
N TYR A 119 -15.59 13.28 -18.33
CA TYR A 119 -16.34 12.76 -19.48
C TYR A 119 -17.32 13.84 -19.93
N SER A 120 -17.92 13.70 -21.11
CA SER A 120 -18.92 14.66 -21.60
C SER A 120 -20.20 13.95 -21.99
N VAL A 121 -21.34 14.63 -21.82
CA VAL A 121 -22.64 14.18 -22.33
C VAL A 121 -23.07 15.10 -23.45
N GLY A 122 -23.27 14.54 -24.65
CA GLY A 122 -23.69 15.22 -25.86
C GLY A 122 -22.59 16.00 -26.57
N ALA A 123 -21.92 16.91 -25.87
CA ALA A 123 -20.78 17.67 -26.38
C ALA A 123 -19.90 18.15 -25.21
N PRO A 124 -18.58 18.32 -25.41
CA PRO A 124 -17.73 18.97 -24.41
C PRO A 124 -18.12 20.42 -24.15
N SER A 125 -18.05 20.85 -22.89
CA SER A 125 -18.22 22.26 -22.50
C SER A 125 -17.04 23.10 -22.96
N ALA A 126 -17.29 24.36 -23.36
CA ALA A 126 -16.23 25.31 -23.73
C ALA A 126 -15.27 25.63 -22.57
N THR A 127 -15.78 25.59 -21.34
CA THR A 127 -14.99 25.73 -20.11
C THR A 127 -15.14 24.43 -19.32
N ALA A 128 -14.02 23.83 -18.92
CA ALA A 128 -14.05 22.68 -18.03
C ALA A 128 -14.68 23.10 -16.69
N PRO A 129 -15.51 22.24 -16.05
CA PRO A 129 -16.02 22.50 -14.72
C PRO A 129 -14.85 22.78 -13.78
N LEU A 130 -14.82 23.99 -13.21
CA LEU A 130 -13.87 24.28 -12.14
C LEU A 130 -14.33 23.50 -10.91
N PRO A 131 -13.46 22.71 -10.28
CA PRO A 131 -13.77 22.17 -8.97
C PRO A 131 -13.97 23.35 -8.02
N GLY A 132 -15.22 23.72 -7.73
CA GLY A 132 -15.53 24.68 -6.67
C GLY A 132 -14.94 24.13 -5.38
N SER A 133 -13.84 24.70 -4.89
CA SER A 133 -13.12 24.26 -3.70
C SER A 133 -12.92 22.73 -3.59
N ALA A 134 -12.81 21.99 -4.70
CA ALA A 134 -12.47 20.57 -4.59
C ALA A 134 -10.99 20.50 -4.19
N THR A 135 -10.79 20.38 -2.89
CA THR A 135 -9.50 20.11 -2.26
C THR A 135 -8.77 19.05 -3.08
N SER A 136 -7.59 19.41 -3.56
CA SER A 136 -6.68 18.53 -4.29
C SER A 136 -6.73 17.13 -3.69
N GLY A 137 -6.90 16.08 -4.50
CA GLY A 137 -6.80 14.68 -4.06
C GLY A 137 -5.42 14.30 -3.49
N ARG A 138 -4.51 15.27 -3.32
CA ARG A 138 -3.20 15.11 -2.70
C ARG A 138 -3.30 15.32 -1.21
N THR A 139 -2.77 14.36 -0.46
CA THR A 139 -2.54 14.52 0.98
C THR A 139 -1.64 15.72 1.24
N ASP A 140 -1.92 16.46 2.31
CA ASP A 140 -1.09 17.56 2.77
C ASP A 140 0.37 17.10 2.97
N ARG A 141 1.31 17.91 2.48
CA ARG A 141 2.74 17.56 2.50
C ARG A 141 3.28 17.45 3.92
N THR A 142 2.77 18.27 4.84
CA THR A 142 3.14 18.24 6.25
C THR A 142 2.69 16.93 6.88
N VAL A 143 1.45 16.51 6.64
CA VAL A 143 0.93 15.21 7.10
C VAL A 143 1.80 14.07 6.58
N ALA A 144 2.12 14.06 5.28
CA ALA A 144 2.97 13.03 4.67
C ALA A 144 4.38 12.98 5.29
N ILE A 145 5.02 14.13 5.51
CA ILE A 145 6.34 14.21 6.15
C ILE A 145 6.27 13.80 7.61
N SER A 146 5.24 14.22 8.35
CA SER A 146 5.04 13.84 9.76
C SER A 146 4.86 12.33 9.91
N LEU A 147 4.08 11.70 9.02
CA LEU A 147 3.88 10.25 9.04
C LEU A 147 5.17 9.49 8.69
N ALA A 148 5.92 9.94 7.67
CA ALA A 148 7.23 9.37 7.36
C ALA A 148 8.23 9.53 8.51
N SER A 149 8.17 10.66 9.23
CA SER A 149 9.00 10.94 10.41
C SER A 149 8.61 10.05 11.59
N ALA A 150 7.31 9.80 11.81
CA ALA A 150 6.84 8.85 12.82
C ALA A 150 7.36 7.44 12.54
N LYS A 151 7.27 6.97 11.28
CA LYS A 151 7.85 5.68 10.86
C LYS A 151 9.37 5.61 11.08
N TYR A 152 10.08 6.69 10.77
CA TYR A 152 11.52 6.80 11.07
C TYR A 152 11.81 6.65 12.57
N LEU A 153 11.06 7.35 13.43
CA LEU A 153 11.18 7.24 14.89
C LEU A 153 10.85 5.83 15.39
N SER A 154 9.88 5.16 14.77
CA SER A 154 9.50 3.78 15.06
C SER A 154 10.66 2.82 14.82
N TYR A 155 11.30 2.90 13.64
CA TYR A 155 12.46 2.08 13.33
C TYR A 155 13.69 2.43 14.18
N ALA A 156 13.94 3.71 14.43
CA ALA A 156 15.00 4.14 15.34
C ALA A 156 14.77 3.59 16.76
N GLY A 157 13.53 3.64 17.24
CA GLY A 157 13.13 3.04 18.50
C GLY A 157 13.41 1.53 18.53
N LEU A 158 13.04 0.80 17.48
CA LEU A 158 13.32 -0.63 17.35
C LEU A 158 14.82 -0.96 17.43
N ILE A 159 15.67 -0.21 16.73
CA ILE A 159 17.14 -0.32 16.81
C ILE A 159 17.61 -0.17 18.26
N LEU A 160 17.08 0.84 18.97
CA LEU A 160 17.44 1.13 20.36
C LEU A 160 16.86 0.12 21.37
N VAL A 161 15.84 -0.67 21.00
CA VAL A 161 15.37 -1.80 21.81
C VAL A 161 16.22 -3.05 21.55
N ALA A 162 16.39 -3.41 20.28
CA ALA A 162 17.06 -4.64 19.86
C ALA A 162 18.53 -4.69 20.31
N GLY A 163 19.26 -3.58 20.15
CA GLY A 163 20.66 -3.47 20.54
C GLY A 163 20.92 -3.83 22.00
N PRO A 164 20.35 -3.10 22.97
CA PRO A 164 20.49 -3.42 24.38
C PRO A 164 20.04 -4.83 24.73
N VAL A 165 18.91 -5.32 24.21
CA VAL A 165 18.44 -6.69 24.48
C VAL A 165 19.47 -7.73 24.04
N LEU A 166 19.97 -7.61 22.81
CA LEU A 166 20.95 -8.53 22.23
C LEU A 166 22.28 -8.50 22.98
N VAL A 167 22.86 -7.31 23.17
CA VAL A 167 24.19 -7.18 23.74
C VAL A 167 24.18 -7.48 25.25
N LEU A 168 23.19 -6.99 26.00
CA LEU A 168 23.09 -7.22 27.45
C LEU A 168 22.90 -8.69 27.82
N THR A 169 22.29 -9.48 26.93
CA THR A 169 22.09 -10.91 27.15
C THR A 169 23.30 -11.76 26.77
N ALA A 170 23.92 -11.47 25.64
CA ALA A 170 24.89 -12.39 25.05
C ALA A 170 26.36 -11.93 25.13
N LEU A 171 26.62 -10.63 25.02
CA LEU A 171 27.98 -10.11 24.80
C LEU A 171 28.45 -9.17 25.91
N TRP A 172 27.59 -8.83 26.88
CA TRP A 172 27.89 -7.79 27.86
C TRP A 172 28.87 -8.25 28.95
N PRO A 173 29.99 -7.54 29.16
CA PRO A 173 30.92 -7.86 30.23
C PRO A 173 30.28 -7.80 31.61
N HIS A 174 30.51 -8.84 32.42
CA HIS A 174 29.87 -9.00 33.74
C HIS A 174 30.19 -7.86 34.72
N ARG A 175 31.36 -7.24 34.58
CA ARG A 175 31.82 -6.13 35.43
C ARG A 175 31.12 -4.81 35.13
N LEU A 176 30.60 -4.63 33.91
CA LEU A 176 30.12 -3.32 33.45
C LEU A 176 28.68 -3.04 33.93
N PRO A 177 28.39 -1.80 34.38
CA PRO A 177 27.05 -1.45 34.83
C PRO A 177 26.06 -1.47 33.67
N ARG A 178 24.88 -2.08 33.91
CA ARG A 178 23.81 -2.20 32.89
C ARG A 178 22.89 -0.98 32.79
N ARG A 179 23.04 0.01 33.68
CA ARG A 179 22.09 1.12 33.83
C ARG A 179 21.95 1.98 32.58
N ASP A 180 23.06 2.39 31.97
CA ASP A 180 23.01 3.28 30.80
C ASP A 180 22.50 2.56 29.53
N PRO A 181 22.98 1.34 29.20
CA PRO A 181 22.35 0.53 28.14
C PRO A 181 20.85 0.29 28.35
N ALA A 182 20.43 0.06 29.59
CA ALA A 182 19.03 -0.13 29.92
C ALA A 182 18.20 1.12 29.65
N ARG A 183 18.72 2.32 30.01
CA ARG A 183 18.10 3.60 29.68
C ARG A 183 17.93 3.78 28.17
N LEU A 184 18.90 3.33 27.38
CA LEU A 184 18.79 3.34 25.92
C LEU A 184 17.66 2.43 25.43
N GLY A 185 17.48 1.26 26.04
CA GLY A 185 16.35 0.38 25.78
C GLY A 185 15.00 1.00 26.12
N TYR A 186 14.88 1.72 27.25
CA TYR A 186 13.66 2.46 27.59
C TYR A 186 13.41 3.64 26.65
N LEU A 187 14.45 4.35 26.22
CA LEU A 187 14.32 5.37 25.18
C LEU A 187 13.77 4.74 23.89
N GLY A 188 14.31 3.58 23.50
CA GLY A 188 13.79 2.82 22.35
C GLY A 188 12.32 2.47 22.48
N LEU A 189 11.91 1.89 23.62
CA LEU A 189 10.49 1.58 23.91
C LEU A 189 9.61 2.84 23.87
N GLY A 190 10.09 3.95 24.43
CA GLY A 190 9.40 5.24 24.42
C GLY A 190 9.24 5.80 23.00
N LEU A 191 10.27 5.67 22.15
CA LEU A 191 10.21 6.07 20.75
C LEU A 191 9.24 5.21 19.95
N VAL A 192 9.25 3.88 20.14
CA VAL A 192 8.26 3.00 19.50
C VAL A 192 6.84 3.34 19.97
N GLY A 193 6.63 3.53 21.27
CA GLY A 193 5.31 3.91 21.80
C GLY A 193 4.81 5.26 21.25
N LEU A 194 5.65 6.29 21.29
CA LEU A 194 5.31 7.62 20.78
C LEU A 194 5.05 7.61 19.28
N SER A 195 5.93 6.99 18.48
CA SER A 195 5.73 6.87 17.03
C SER A 195 4.46 6.09 16.68
N THR A 196 4.13 5.04 17.43
CA THR A 196 2.90 4.26 17.23
C THR A 196 1.64 5.11 17.47
N LEU A 197 1.65 5.97 18.50
CA LEU A 197 0.55 6.92 18.74
C LEU A 197 0.46 7.98 17.66
N LEU A 198 1.61 8.50 17.20
CA LEU A 198 1.66 9.45 16.09
C LEU A 198 1.16 8.83 14.78
N GLU A 199 1.57 7.59 14.46
CA GLU A 199 1.12 6.84 13.28
C GLU A 199 -0.40 6.64 13.32
N LEU A 200 -0.97 6.18 14.44
CA LEU A 200 -2.42 6.03 14.62
C LEU A 200 -3.19 7.34 14.36
N TYR A 201 -2.69 8.46 14.87
CA TYR A 201 -3.34 9.76 14.69
C TYR A 201 -3.18 10.28 13.26
N LEU A 202 -1.95 10.29 12.75
CA LEU A 202 -1.60 10.86 11.44
C LEU A 202 -2.17 10.06 10.27
N GLN A 203 -2.52 8.78 10.49
CA GLN A 203 -3.19 7.96 9.48
C GLN A 203 -4.55 8.53 9.07
N ALA A 204 -5.32 9.10 10.00
CA ALA A 204 -6.63 9.69 9.70
C ALA A 204 -6.56 10.88 8.72
N PRO A 205 -5.79 11.96 8.98
CA PRO A 205 -5.65 13.06 8.04
C PRO A 205 -4.91 12.64 6.76
N TYR A 206 -4.05 11.62 6.84
CA TYR A 206 -3.40 11.03 5.67
C TYR A 206 -4.45 10.39 4.74
N GLU A 207 -5.31 9.53 5.27
CA GLU A 207 -6.36 8.84 4.52
C GLU A 207 -7.45 9.78 4.01
N ASN A 208 -7.88 10.77 4.79
CA ASN A 208 -8.97 11.68 4.38
C ASN A 208 -8.51 12.90 3.54
N GLY A 209 -7.19 13.10 3.40
CA GLY A 209 -6.62 14.23 2.64
C GLY A 209 -6.75 15.56 3.38
N GLY A 210 -6.78 15.51 4.70
CA GLY A 210 -6.88 16.66 5.59
C GLY A 210 -5.52 17.23 5.99
N THR A 211 -5.54 18.10 7.00
CA THR A 211 -4.36 18.71 7.60
C THR A 211 -4.03 18.03 8.92
N LEU A 212 -2.89 18.37 9.55
CA LEU A 212 -2.44 17.72 10.79
C LEU A 212 -3.50 17.64 11.89
N PHE A 213 -4.43 18.61 11.97
CA PHE A 213 -5.41 18.72 13.04
C PHE A 213 -6.85 18.46 12.62
N SER A 214 -7.08 17.94 11.41
CA SER A 214 -8.43 17.76 10.87
C SER A 214 -9.04 16.38 11.13
N ALA A 215 -8.38 15.53 11.94
CA ALA A 215 -8.90 14.20 12.26
C ALA A 215 -10.15 14.30 13.14
N SER A 216 -11.26 13.70 12.69
CA SER A 216 -12.49 13.58 13.48
C SER A 216 -12.49 12.31 14.36
N GLY A 217 -13.39 12.26 15.35
CA GLY A 217 -13.58 11.05 16.16
C GLY A 217 -14.02 9.83 15.35
N SER A 218 -14.83 10.04 14.31
CA SER A 218 -15.23 8.98 13.37
C SER A 218 -14.06 8.49 12.53
N ASP A 219 -13.15 9.37 12.09
CA ASP A 219 -11.96 8.96 11.35
C ASP A 219 -11.07 8.08 12.22
N LEU A 220 -10.80 8.51 13.46
CA LEU A 220 -9.99 7.74 14.41
C LEU A 220 -10.62 6.38 14.75
N SER A 221 -11.96 6.32 14.87
CA SER A 221 -12.67 5.07 15.08
C SER A 221 -12.52 4.13 13.87
N ALA A 222 -12.58 4.66 12.64
CA ALA A 222 -12.34 3.88 11.43
C ALA A 222 -10.91 3.33 11.38
N ILE A 223 -9.91 4.15 11.72
CA ILE A 223 -8.51 3.70 11.82
C ILE A 223 -8.36 2.57 12.84
N LEU A 224 -8.91 2.72 14.06
CA LEU A 224 -8.78 1.70 15.12
C LEU A 224 -9.44 0.36 14.75
N ASN A 225 -10.52 0.40 13.96
CA ASN A 225 -11.21 -0.79 13.48
C ASN A 225 -10.53 -1.44 12.25
N SER A 226 -9.60 -0.75 11.60
CA SER A 226 -8.86 -1.27 10.46
C SER A 226 -7.76 -2.25 10.91
N THR A 227 -7.21 -3.01 9.95
CA THR A 227 -6.03 -3.87 10.20
C THR A 227 -4.83 -3.06 10.64
N PHE A 228 -4.63 -1.87 10.05
CA PHE A 228 -3.59 -0.92 10.45
C PHE A 228 -3.73 -0.56 11.94
N GLY A 229 -4.90 -0.11 12.39
CA GLY A 229 -5.10 0.29 13.78
C GLY A 229 -4.93 -0.85 14.77
N ARG A 230 -5.47 -2.04 14.45
CA ARG A 230 -5.31 -3.24 15.30
C ARG A 230 -3.84 -3.64 15.47
N ALA A 231 -3.05 -3.63 14.39
CA ALA A 231 -1.60 -3.90 14.47
C ALA A 231 -0.87 -2.89 15.37
N HIS A 232 -1.24 -1.61 15.31
CA HIS A 232 -0.67 -0.57 16.19
C HIS A 232 -1.09 -0.74 17.65
N VAL A 233 -2.33 -1.13 17.93
CA VAL A 233 -2.79 -1.45 19.29
C VAL A 233 -1.99 -2.62 19.86
N VAL A 234 -1.78 -3.68 19.08
CA VAL A 234 -0.91 -4.80 19.48
C VAL A 234 0.52 -4.31 19.76
N ARG A 235 1.06 -3.43 18.92
CA ARG A 235 2.40 -2.85 19.12
C ARG A 235 2.48 -2.07 20.44
N LEU A 236 1.46 -1.28 20.79
CA LEU A 236 1.38 -0.58 22.08
C LEU A 236 1.35 -1.56 23.26
N VAL A 237 0.59 -2.65 23.17
CA VAL A 237 0.56 -3.70 24.19
C VAL A 237 1.93 -4.36 24.34
N VAL A 238 2.61 -4.67 23.23
CA VAL A 238 3.98 -5.21 23.23
C VAL A 238 4.96 -4.23 23.89
N VAL A 239 4.88 -2.94 23.59
CA VAL A 239 5.71 -1.90 24.22
C VAL A 239 5.44 -1.83 25.72
N ALA A 240 4.18 -1.88 26.15
CA ALA A 240 3.81 -1.88 27.57
C ALA A 240 4.35 -3.10 28.31
N ILE A 241 4.23 -4.30 27.72
CA ILE A 241 4.79 -5.55 28.26
C ILE A 241 6.31 -5.44 28.35
N GLY A 242 6.97 -4.93 27.30
CA GLY A 242 8.40 -4.67 27.28
C GLY A 242 8.83 -3.75 28.43
N ALA A 243 8.15 -2.61 28.58
CA ALA A 243 8.45 -1.64 29.63
C ALA A 243 8.27 -2.21 31.05
N LEU A 244 7.23 -3.02 31.27
CA LEU A 244 6.94 -3.65 32.56
C LEU A 244 7.93 -4.76 32.93
N LEU A 245 8.35 -5.57 31.94
CA LEU A 245 9.16 -6.76 32.17
C LEU A 245 10.67 -6.51 32.04
N LEU A 246 11.08 -5.43 31.37
CA LEU A 246 12.50 -5.07 31.20
C LEU A 246 13.27 -4.96 32.53
N PRO A 247 12.74 -4.40 33.65
CA PRO A 247 13.45 -4.40 34.93
C PRO A 247 13.71 -5.82 35.47
N LEU A 248 12.74 -6.73 35.34
CA LEU A 248 12.86 -8.12 35.81
C LEU A 248 13.90 -8.89 35.00
N PHE A 249 13.96 -8.60 33.70
CA PHE A 249 14.93 -9.16 32.78
C PHE A 249 16.35 -8.68 33.09
N LEU A 250 16.54 -7.36 33.20
CA LEU A 250 17.84 -6.73 33.46
C LEU A 250 18.41 -7.10 34.82
N ASN A 251 17.55 -7.25 35.84
CA ASN A 251 17.94 -7.66 37.18
C ASN A 251 18.05 -9.18 37.35
N ARG A 252 17.86 -9.97 36.27
CA ARG A 252 17.88 -11.45 36.26
C ARG A 252 16.88 -12.09 37.25
N ARG A 253 15.84 -11.36 37.67
CA ARG A 253 14.82 -11.80 38.63
C ARG A 253 13.63 -12.53 37.98
N GLY A 254 13.48 -12.46 36.66
CA GLY A 254 12.33 -12.98 35.92
C GLY A 254 12.38 -14.47 35.51
N GLY A 255 13.54 -15.12 35.57
CA GLY A 255 13.71 -16.52 35.17
C GLY A 255 13.34 -16.81 33.69
N ARG A 256 13.05 -18.09 33.38
CA ARG A 256 12.58 -18.54 32.06
C ARG A 256 11.25 -17.92 31.59
N PRO A 257 10.20 -17.73 32.42
CA PRO A 257 8.90 -17.26 31.93
C PRO A 257 8.97 -15.81 31.42
N VAL A 258 9.67 -14.91 32.10
CA VAL A 258 9.83 -13.52 31.61
C VAL A 258 10.58 -13.48 30.28
N LYS A 259 11.59 -14.33 30.10
CA LYS A 259 12.30 -14.44 28.81
C LYS A 259 11.39 -14.95 27.69
N ALA A 260 10.55 -15.96 27.97
CA ALA A 260 9.60 -16.49 27.00
C ALA A 260 8.57 -15.44 26.58
N VAL A 261 8.00 -14.70 27.54
CA VAL A 261 7.04 -13.62 27.25
C VAL A 261 7.69 -12.51 26.43
N LEU A 262 8.90 -12.06 26.79
CA LEU A 262 9.63 -11.05 26.02
C LEU A 262 10.01 -11.52 24.62
N ALA A 263 10.35 -12.81 24.46
CA ALA A 263 10.63 -13.38 23.15
C ALA A 263 9.37 -13.39 22.26
N VAL A 264 8.24 -13.86 22.79
CA VAL A 264 6.97 -13.84 22.06
C VAL A 264 6.54 -12.41 21.75
N ALA A 265 6.61 -11.50 22.73
CA ALA A 265 6.30 -10.09 22.52
C ALA A 265 7.19 -9.46 21.44
N GLY A 266 8.48 -9.83 21.39
CA GLY A 266 9.39 -9.41 20.33
C GLY A 266 8.96 -9.89 18.94
N VAL A 267 8.61 -11.17 18.79
CA VAL A 267 8.12 -11.74 17.52
C VAL A 267 6.82 -11.07 17.08
N LEU A 268 5.85 -10.95 17.99
CA LEU A 268 4.57 -10.30 17.69
C LEU A 268 4.76 -8.82 17.37
N GLY A 269 5.68 -8.14 18.07
CA GLY A 269 6.09 -6.77 17.79
C GLY A 269 6.59 -6.61 16.35
N ILE A 270 7.52 -7.45 15.91
CA ILE A 270 8.06 -7.43 14.53
C ILE A 270 6.94 -7.65 13.49
N ALA A 271 6.04 -8.61 13.73
CA ALA A 271 4.92 -8.88 12.83
C ALA A 271 3.96 -7.68 12.68
N THR A 272 3.90 -6.76 13.65
CA THR A 272 3.03 -5.58 13.53
C THR A 272 3.43 -4.60 12.43
N TRP A 273 4.68 -4.63 11.93
CA TRP A 273 5.08 -3.76 10.81
C TRP A 273 4.58 -4.31 9.47
N GLY A 274 4.69 -5.63 9.24
CA GLY A 274 4.19 -6.26 8.01
C GLY A 274 2.67 -6.25 7.93
N LEU A 275 1.98 -6.55 9.05
CA LEU A 275 0.52 -6.47 9.16
C LEU A 275 -0.06 -5.05 8.97
N ALA A 276 0.72 -4.01 9.30
CA ALA A 276 0.29 -2.62 9.14
C ALA A 276 0.66 -2.03 7.77
N GLY A 277 1.16 -2.83 6.83
CA GLY A 277 1.62 -2.34 5.54
C GLY A 277 1.53 -3.35 4.41
N HIS A 278 2.31 -3.08 3.37
CA HIS A 278 2.30 -3.76 2.06
C HIS A 278 2.55 -5.27 2.05
N PRO A 279 3.36 -5.85 2.95
CA PRO A 279 3.64 -7.29 2.92
C PRO A 279 2.40 -8.17 3.06
N ALA A 280 1.49 -7.79 3.98
CA ALA A 280 0.23 -8.48 4.22
C ALA A 280 -0.71 -8.46 3.02
N ALA A 281 -0.51 -7.51 2.11
CA ALA A 281 -1.33 -7.33 0.95
C ALA A 281 -0.53 -7.48 -0.37
N SER A 282 0.34 -8.49 -0.46
CA SER A 282 1.05 -8.81 -1.71
C SER A 282 0.50 -10.08 -2.37
N ASN A 283 0.78 -10.27 -3.66
CA ASN A 283 0.45 -11.50 -4.40
C ASN A 283 1.09 -12.78 -3.80
N ALA A 284 2.09 -12.62 -2.92
CA ALA A 284 2.75 -13.70 -2.19
C ALA A 284 2.89 -13.30 -0.70
N PRO A 285 1.76 -13.18 0.03
CA PRO A 285 1.72 -12.47 1.31
C PRO A 285 2.64 -13.09 2.36
N VAL A 286 2.69 -14.43 2.41
CA VAL A 286 3.58 -15.14 3.34
C VAL A 286 5.06 -14.87 3.05
N LEU A 287 5.47 -14.91 1.78
CA LEU A 287 6.87 -14.69 1.41
C LEU A 287 7.29 -13.25 1.70
N THR A 288 6.44 -12.28 1.36
CA THR A 288 6.73 -10.86 1.58
C THR A 288 6.75 -10.53 3.06
N GLU A 289 5.86 -11.10 3.87
CA GLU A 289 5.84 -10.93 5.32
C GLU A 289 7.12 -11.51 5.96
N ILE A 290 7.53 -12.72 5.55
CA ILE A 290 8.77 -13.34 6.04
C ILE A 290 9.99 -12.50 5.64
N ALA A 291 10.04 -12.05 4.38
CA ALA A 291 11.14 -11.21 3.91
C ALA A 291 11.18 -9.88 4.67
N ASP A 292 10.04 -9.22 4.89
CA ASP A 292 9.99 -7.96 5.63
C ASP A 292 10.42 -8.14 7.09
N ALA A 293 9.90 -9.15 7.78
CA ALA A 293 10.28 -9.48 9.14
C ALA A 293 11.79 -9.82 9.24
N ALA A 294 12.33 -10.57 8.28
CA ALA A 294 13.75 -10.90 8.20
C ALA A 294 14.62 -9.65 7.94
N HIS A 295 14.19 -8.76 7.04
CA HIS A 295 14.89 -7.51 6.74
C HIS A 295 14.91 -6.59 7.96
N LEU A 296 13.76 -6.38 8.58
CA LEU A 296 13.60 -5.52 9.76
C LEU A 296 14.37 -6.05 10.97
N THR A 297 14.28 -7.36 11.25
CA THR A 297 15.02 -8.00 12.34
C THR A 297 16.54 -7.90 12.12
N SER A 298 16.99 -8.15 10.89
CA SER A 298 18.40 -8.06 10.53
C SER A 298 18.94 -6.64 10.68
N MET A 299 18.17 -5.64 10.25
CA MET A 299 18.51 -4.23 10.44
C MET A 299 18.60 -3.88 11.93
N ALA A 300 17.62 -4.30 12.74
CA ALA A 300 17.59 -4.03 14.16
C ALA A 300 18.76 -4.68 14.92
N ILE A 301 19.12 -5.92 14.56
CA ILE A 301 20.29 -6.62 15.10
C ILE A 301 21.58 -5.88 14.74
N TRP A 302 21.78 -5.61 13.45
CA TRP A 302 23.03 -5.03 12.94
C TRP A 302 23.24 -3.61 13.47
N LEU A 303 22.28 -2.71 13.27
CA LEU A 303 22.41 -1.32 13.69
C LEU A 303 22.30 -1.18 15.21
N GLY A 304 21.43 -1.94 15.87
CA GLY A 304 21.24 -1.86 17.31
C GLY A 304 22.49 -2.31 18.07
N GLY A 305 23.09 -3.42 17.66
CA GLY A 305 24.33 -3.86 18.25
C GLY A 305 25.52 -2.94 17.91
N LEU A 306 25.55 -2.32 16.72
CA LEU A 306 26.56 -1.30 16.39
C LEU A 306 26.47 -0.09 17.34
N VAL A 307 25.25 0.40 17.61
CA VAL A 307 25.02 1.49 18.58
C VAL A 307 25.56 1.08 19.96
N MET A 308 25.26 -0.13 20.42
CA MET A 308 25.75 -0.64 21.71
C MET A 308 27.28 -0.74 21.76
N LEU A 309 27.91 -1.18 20.67
CA LEU A 309 29.36 -1.27 20.60
C LEU A 309 30.02 0.10 20.66
N VAL A 310 29.54 1.05 19.84
CA VAL A 310 30.14 2.40 19.73
C VAL A 310 29.94 3.23 20.98
N LEU A 311 28.75 3.15 21.60
CA LEU A 311 28.43 3.96 22.77
C LEU A 311 28.97 3.38 24.08
N PHE A 312 29.10 2.06 24.19
CA PHE A 312 29.44 1.41 25.45
C PHE A 312 30.62 0.46 25.36
N VAL A 313 30.57 -0.58 24.53
CA VAL A 313 31.56 -1.67 24.59
C VAL A 313 32.95 -1.18 24.22
N LEU A 314 33.11 -0.51 23.07
CA LEU A 314 34.40 0.03 22.62
C LEU A 314 34.98 1.10 23.58
N ARG A 315 34.12 1.72 24.40
CA ARG A 315 34.54 2.77 25.34
C ARG A 315 34.87 2.26 26.74
N ARG A 316 34.33 1.09 27.13
CA ARG A 316 34.36 0.60 28.52
C ARG A 316 34.97 -0.81 28.69
N ALA A 317 35.04 -1.60 27.62
CA ALA A 317 35.58 -2.97 27.68
C ALA A 317 37.12 -2.96 27.62
N THR A 318 37.76 -3.97 28.21
CA THR A 318 39.22 -4.16 28.15
C THR A 318 39.62 -4.82 26.84
N SER A 319 40.89 -4.75 26.48
CA SER A 319 41.43 -5.41 25.28
C SER A 319 41.12 -6.90 25.22
N GLU A 320 41.17 -7.62 26.35
CA GLU A 320 40.80 -9.05 26.44
C GLU A 320 39.30 -9.28 26.15
N GLU A 321 38.43 -8.49 26.76
CA GLU A 321 36.98 -8.57 26.55
C GLU A 321 36.62 -8.23 25.09
N LEU A 322 37.28 -7.21 24.51
CA LEU A 322 37.13 -6.85 23.11
C LEU A 322 37.61 -7.98 22.19
N GLY A 323 38.71 -8.66 22.55
CA GLY A 323 39.23 -9.82 21.82
C GLY A 323 38.21 -10.97 21.75
N ALA A 324 37.41 -11.16 22.80
CA ALA A 324 36.34 -12.17 22.81
C ALA A 324 35.05 -11.70 22.12
N ILE A 325 34.66 -10.42 22.29
CA ILE A 325 33.37 -9.89 21.82
C ILE A 325 33.38 -9.59 20.32
N LEU A 326 34.44 -8.95 19.81
CA LEU A 326 34.48 -8.44 18.44
C LEU A 326 34.37 -9.53 17.35
N PRO A 327 35.00 -10.72 17.49
CA PRO A 327 34.83 -11.80 16.51
C PRO A 327 33.39 -12.31 16.45
N VAL A 328 32.76 -12.52 17.61
CA VAL A 328 31.36 -12.99 17.70
C VAL A 328 30.43 -11.96 17.08
N TRP A 329 30.60 -10.70 17.45
CA TRP A 329 29.83 -9.60 16.85
C TRP A 329 30.02 -9.52 15.33
N SER A 330 31.25 -9.63 14.84
CA SER A 330 31.54 -9.56 13.41
C SER A 330 30.78 -10.63 12.63
N ASN A 331 30.68 -11.85 13.16
CA ASN A 331 29.90 -12.93 12.55
C ASN A 331 28.40 -12.63 12.57
N TRP A 332 27.87 -12.13 13.68
CA TRP A 332 26.46 -11.75 13.79
C TRP A 332 26.10 -10.60 12.83
N ALA A 333 26.94 -9.57 12.76
CA ALA A 333 26.77 -8.47 11.84
C ALA A 333 26.84 -8.93 10.38
N ALA A 334 27.77 -9.83 10.03
CA ALA A 334 27.88 -10.38 8.68
C ALA A 334 26.64 -11.21 8.31
N LEU A 335 26.15 -12.06 9.22
CA LEU A 335 24.93 -12.83 9.02
C LEU A 335 23.71 -11.91 8.85
N ALA A 336 23.54 -10.93 9.75
CA ALA A 336 22.44 -9.96 9.67
C ALA A 336 22.47 -9.18 8.35
N VAL A 337 23.63 -8.65 7.94
CA VAL A 337 23.77 -7.96 6.65
C VAL A 337 23.45 -8.88 5.47
N THR A 338 23.87 -10.14 5.53
CA THR A 338 23.58 -11.12 4.47
C THR A 338 22.07 -11.37 4.35
N VAL A 339 21.39 -11.65 5.47
CA VAL A 339 19.94 -11.85 5.51
C VAL A 339 19.20 -10.58 5.06
N LEU A 340 19.67 -9.40 5.48
CA LEU A 340 19.13 -8.11 5.07
C LEU A 340 19.18 -7.92 3.55
N ILE A 341 20.32 -8.23 2.92
CA ILE A 341 20.50 -8.12 1.46
C ILE A 341 19.58 -9.11 0.73
N LEU A 342 19.53 -10.37 1.18
CA LEU A 342 18.69 -11.39 0.56
C LEU A 342 17.20 -11.03 0.66
N ALA A 343 16.74 -10.66 1.85
CA ALA A 343 15.37 -10.23 2.08
C ALA A 343 15.01 -8.96 1.30
N GLY A 344 15.90 -7.96 1.30
CA GLY A 344 15.69 -6.72 0.56
C GLY A 344 15.67 -6.92 -0.97
N THR A 345 16.46 -7.88 -1.46
CA THR A 345 16.45 -8.27 -2.88
C THR A 345 15.13 -8.95 -3.25
N ALA A 346 14.65 -9.89 -2.41
CA ALA A 346 13.36 -10.55 -2.61
C ALA A 346 12.22 -9.52 -2.65
N GLN A 347 12.17 -8.60 -1.68
CA GLN A 347 11.19 -7.52 -1.66
C GLN A 347 11.30 -6.61 -2.90
N GLY A 348 12.52 -6.21 -3.29
CA GLY A 348 12.74 -5.37 -4.46
C GLY A 348 12.28 -6.00 -5.78
N LEU A 349 12.49 -7.31 -5.96
CA LEU A 349 12.03 -8.04 -7.15
C LEU A 349 10.49 -8.10 -7.21
N ILE A 350 9.84 -8.31 -6.06
CA ILE A 350 8.37 -8.37 -5.94
C ILE A 350 7.72 -7.02 -6.21
N GLU A 351 8.32 -5.92 -5.76
CA GLU A 351 7.71 -4.58 -5.83
C GLU A 351 8.06 -3.79 -7.09
N VAL A 352 9.16 -4.14 -7.79
CA VAL A 352 9.60 -3.43 -9.00
C VAL A 352 9.17 -4.14 -10.28
N VAL A 353 9.30 -5.47 -10.33
CA VAL A 353 8.94 -6.36 -11.45
C VAL A 353 9.69 -6.11 -12.77
N THR A 354 9.85 -4.85 -13.22
CA THR A 354 10.45 -4.50 -14.52
C THR A 354 11.57 -3.47 -14.40
N TYR A 355 12.54 -3.54 -15.31
CA TYR A 355 13.63 -2.56 -15.37
C TYR A 355 13.12 -1.12 -15.58
N ARG A 356 12.10 -0.92 -16.43
CA ARG A 356 11.53 0.41 -16.66
C ARG A 356 10.98 0.99 -15.36
N ALA A 357 10.21 0.22 -14.60
CA ALA A 357 9.65 0.66 -13.33
C ALA A 357 10.74 1.02 -12.30
N LEU A 358 11.92 0.37 -12.35
CA LEU A 358 13.05 0.71 -11.48
C LEU A 358 13.59 2.13 -11.73
N VAL A 359 13.61 2.59 -12.98
CA VAL A 359 14.23 3.88 -13.34
C VAL A 359 13.22 5.02 -13.53
N SER A 360 11.98 4.70 -13.90
CA SER A 360 10.94 5.68 -14.23
C SER A 360 10.02 6.05 -13.06
N THR A 361 10.06 5.30 -11.95
CA THR A 361 9.17 5.54 -10.80
C THR A 361 9.94 6.12 -9.62
N THR A 362 9.27 6.94 -8.81
CA THR A 362 9.83 7.49 -7.56
C THR A 362 10.30 6.38 -6.62
N TYR A 363 9.51 5.30 -6.51
CA TYR A 363 9.86 4.14 -5.69
C TYR A 363 11.18 3.50 -6.15
N GLY A 364 11.31 3.23 -7.45
CA GLY A 364 12.53 2.64 -8.01
C GLY A 364 13.77 3.53 -7.82
N GLN A 365 13.61 4.85 -7.97
CA GLN A 365 14.68 5.82 -7.75
C GLN A 365 15.14 5.87 -6.28
N LEU A 366 14.19 5.90 -5.33
CA LEU A 366 14.51 5.85 -3.90
C LEU A 366 15.20 4.53 -3.51
N LEU A 367 14.79 3.41 -4.12
CA LEU A 367 15.42 2.11 -3.92
C LEU A 367 16.87 2.10 -4.43
N LEU A 368 17.13 2.67 -5.62
CA LEU A 368 18.48 2.80 -6.16
C LEU A 368 19.37 3.65 -5.24
N VAL A 369 18.86 4.76 -4.69
CA VAL A 369 19.60 5.57 -3.71
C VAL A 369 19.90 4.76 -2.44
N LYS A 370 18.92 4.01 -1.91
CA LYS A 370 19.12 3.13 -0.74
C LYS A 370 20.19 2.06 -1.00
N ILE A 371 20.18 1.44 -2.19
CA ILE A 371 21.19 0.44 -2.59
C ILE A 371 22.58 1.08 -2.70
N ALA A 372 22.69 2.26 -3.32
CA ALA A 372 23.96 2.98 -3.44
C ALA A 372 24.53 3.38 -2.07
N LEU A 373 23.68 3.89 -1.17
CA LEU A 373 24.07 4.21 0.21
C LEU A 373 24.55 2.97 0.97
N LEU A 374 23.82 1.85 0.87
CA LEU A 374 24.23 0.59 1.48
C LEU A 374 25.59 0.12 0.94
N GLY A 375 25.78 0.14 -0.38
CA GLY A 375 27.06 -0.17 -1.02
C GLY A 375 28.21 0.71 -0.51
N GLY A 376 27.95 2.01 -0.34
CA GLY A 376 28.89 2.96 0.25
C GLY A 376 29.27 2.62 1.71
N VAL A 377 28.29 2.32 2.56
CA VAL A 377 28.51 1.92 3.96
C VAL A 377 29.32 0.62 4.05
N LEU A 378 28.98 -0.39 3.25
CA LEU A 378 29.69 -1.68 3.23
C LEU A 378 31.13 -1.52 2.71
N THR A 379 31.33 -0.66 1.72
CA THR A 379 32.67 -0.33 1.18
C THR A 379 33.52 0.37 2.24
N ALA A 380 32.96 1.37 2.95
CA ALA A 380 33.63 2.04 4.06
C ALA A 380 34.01 1.05 5.17
N ALA A 381 33.08 0.17 5.56
CA ALA A 381 33.30 -0.87 6.57
C ALA A 381 34.38 -1.88 6.15
N TYR A 382 34.47 -2.22 4.87
CA TYR A 382 35.52 -3.10 4.34
C TYR A 382 36.91 -2.46 4.45
N PHE A 383 37.05 -1.20 4.03
CA PHE A 383 38.31 -0.48 4.14
C PHE A 383 38.71 -0.19 5.59
N SER A 384 37.74 0.08 6.46
CA SER A 384 38.01 0.29 7.89
C SER A 384 38.56 -0.96 8.57
N ARG A 385 38.01 -2.14 8.25
CA ARG A 385 38.54 -3.45 8.71
C ARG A 385 39.98 -3.69 8.25
N ARG A 386 40.31 -3.34 6.99
CA ARG A 386 41.69 -3.48 6.47
C ARG A 386 42.67 -2.50 7.13
N LEU A 387 42.22 -1.29 7.47
CA LEU A 387 43.05 -0.27 8.13
C LEU A 387 43.31 -0.59 9.61
N VAL A 388 42.36 -1.21 10.30
CA VAL A 388 42.52 -1.64 11.72
C VAL A 388 43.60 -2.71 11.88
N GLN A 389 43.93 -3.47 10.84
CA GLN A 389 45.06 -4.41 10.83
C GLN A 389 46.44 -3.71 10.80
N ARG A 390 46.49 -2.36 10.74
CA ARG A 390 47.72 -1.55 10.81
C ARG A 390 47.55 -0.43 11.86
N PRO A 391 47.81 -0.71 13.15
CA PRO A 391 47.40 0.15 14.26
C PRO A 391 48.33 1.35 14.44
N LYS A 392 48.16 2.41 13.64
CA LYS A 392 48.88 3.69 13.86
C LYS A 392 48.01 4.95 13.80
N GLU A 393 46.71 4.90 13.46
CA GLU A 393 45.90 6.12 13.28
C GLU A 393 44.45 6.07 13.83
N PRO A 394 44.21 6.46 15.09
CA PRO A 394 42.87 6.45 15.72
C PRO A 394 41.86 7.44 15.10
N HIS A 395 42.32 8.49 14.43
CA HIS A 395 41.44 9.46 13.73
C HIS A 395 40.72 8.84 12.52
N ARG A 396 41.34 7.89 11.82
CA ARG A 396 40.72 7.21 10.66
C ARG A 396 39.60 6.27 11.08
N LEU A 397 39.74 5.61 12.23
CA LEU A 397 38.70 4.74 12.80
C LEU A 397 37.45 5.55 13.20
N ARG A 398 37.63 6.70 13.87
CA ARG A 398 36.51 7.60 14.22
C ARG A 398 35.78 8.13 12.99
N ARG A 399 36.50 8.51 11.93
CA ARG A 399 35.89 8.95 10.66
C ARG A 399 35.10 7.84 9.99
N SER A 400 35.60 6.60 9.98
CA SER A 400 34.84 5.45 9.45
C SER A 400 33.54 5.22 10.19
N VAL A 401 33.59 5.20 11.53
CA VAL A 401 32.38 5.00 12.36
C VAL A 401 31.35 6.12 12.12
N LEU A 402 31.79 7.36 11.93
CA LEU A 402 30.89 8.46 11.59
C LEU A 402 30.22 8.26 10.21
N VAL A 403 30.97 7.81 9.20
CA VAL A 403 30.41 7.49 7.87
C VAL A 403 29.39 6.36 7.98
N GLU A 404 29.66 5.31 8.75
CA GLU A 404 28.72 4.20 8.97
C GLU A 404 27.44 4.67 9.67
N ILE A 405 27.55 5.53 10.69
CA ILE A 405 26.38 6.09 11.41
C ILE A 405 25.56 7.01 10.50
N ILE A 406 26.19 7.93 9.79
CA ILE A 406 25.50 8.85 8.87
C ILE A 406 24.83 8.05 7.76
N GLY A 407 25.53 7.07 7.19
CA GLY A 407 24.97 6.18 6.18
C GLY A 407 23.76 5.40 6.69
N ALA A 408 23.83 4.83 7.90
CA ALA A 408 22.70 4.13 8.52
C ALA A 408 21.49 5.04 8.75
N VAL A 409 21.71 6.27 9.23
CA VAL A 409 20.66 7.29 9.41
C VAL A 409 20.00 7.65 8.08
N LEU A 410 20.80 7.87 7.02
CA LEU A 410 20.28 8.18 5.68
C LEU A 410 19.50 7.00 5.10
N ILE A 411 20.05 5.78 5.14
CA ILE A 411 19.39 4.55 4.68
C ILE A 411 18.04 4.39 5.36
N LEU A 412 17.97 4.67 6.68
CA LEU A 412 16.73 4.59 7.43
C LEU A 412 15.72 5.67 7.00
N GLY A 413 16.17 6.89 6.76
CA GLY A 413 15.33 7.97 6.22
C GLY A 413 14.73 7.62 4.86
N PHE A 414 15.56 7.12 3.94
CA PHE A 414 15.10 6.65 2.63
C PHE A 414 14.18 5.42 2.75
N ALA A 415 14.43 4.51 3.69
CA ALA A 415 13.54 3.38 3.95
C ALA A 415 12.15 3.83 4.44
N SER A 416 12.09 4.79 5.38
CA SER A 416 10.81 5.34 5.84
C SER A 416 10.03 6.05 4.73
N ALA A 417 10.71 6.75 3.83
CA ALA A 417 10.08 7.36 2.65
C ALA A 417 9.59 6.32 1.64
N LEU A 418 10.38 5.26 1.39
CA LEU A 418 10.01 4.16 0.51
C LEU A 418 8.73 3.46 0.95
N VAL A 419 8.58 3.19 2.24
CA VAL A 419 7.39 2.51 2.79
C VAL A 419 6.11 3.34 2.60
N GLN A 420 6.23 4.66 2.45
CA GLN A 420 5.11 5.58 2.17
C GLN A 420 4.89 5.85 0.67
N THR A 421 5.73 5.28 -0.20
CA THR A 421 5.68 5.53 -1.64
C THR A 421 5.01 4.35 -2.33
N THR A 422 4.11 4.63 -3.27
CA THR A 422 3.49 3.60 -4.12
C THR A 422 4.56 2.75 -4.82
N PRO A 423 4.54 1.41 -4.68
CA PRO A 423 5.42 0.47 -5.33
C PRO A 423 5.50 0.70 -6.82
N ALA A 424 6.68 0.43 -7.35
CA ALA A 424 7.01 0.67 -8.75
C ALA A 424 6.10 -0.14 -9.70
N ARG A 425 5.70 -1.38 -9.33
CA ARG A 425 4.76 -2.19 -10.12
C ARG A 425 3.38 -1.52 -10.26
N THR A 426 2.83 -0.96 -9.18
CA THR A 426 1.52 -0.30 -9.17
C THR A 426 1.60 1.04 -9.88
N ALA A 427 2.65 1.82 -9.61
CA ALA A 427 2.88 3.09 -10.27
C ALA A 427 3.03 2.92 -11.80
N ALA A 428 3.63 1.81 -12.25
CA ALA A 428 3.75 1.48 -13.67
C ALA A 428 2.46 0.91 -14.29
N ALA A 429 1.60 0.27 -13.49
CA ALA A 429 0.32 -0.30 -13.95
C ALA A 429 -0.80 0.75 -14.08
N THR A 430 -0.70 1.86 -13.35
CA THR A 430 -1.70 2.94 -13.40
C THR A 430 -1.80 3.53 -14.81
N VAL A 431 -2.99 3.52 -15.39
CA VAL A 431 -3.29 4.15 -16.67
C VAL A 431 -3.17 5.68 -16.56
N PRO A 432 -2.33 6.36 -17.37
CA PRO A 432 -2.25 7.82 -17.34
C PRO A 432 -3.55 8.48 -17.83
N ALA A 433 -3.96 9.55 -17.13
CA ALA A 433 -5.13 10.38 -17.40
C ALA A 433 -5.14 11.11 -18.77
N GLN A 434 -4.11 10.97 -19.61
CA GLN A 434 -3.93 11.75 -20.83
C GLN A 434 -3.45 10.90 -22.00
N THR A 435 -4.21 9.87 -22.37
CA THR A 435 -4.05 9.25 -23.70
C THR A 435 -5.31 9.57 -24.51
N PRO A 436 -5.35 10.71 -25.26
CA PRO A 436 -6.57 11.21 -25.90
C PRO A 436 -7.08 10.35 -27.06
N ASP A 437 -6.37 9.29 -27.45
CA ASP A 437 -6.62 8.57 -28.70
C ASP A 437 -6.50 7.06 -28.52
N ARG A 438 -7.33 6.52 -27.62
CA ARG A 438 -7.40 5.08 -27.39
C ARG A 438 -8.28 4.33 -28.38
N GLY A 439 -9.04 5.02 -29.24
CA GLY A 439 -10.13 4.39 -30.00
C GLY A 439 -11.11 3.77 -29.00
N VAL A 440 -11.84 4.57 -28.25
CA VAL A 440 -12.76 4.01 -27.24
C VAL A 440 -14.15 4.48 -27.54
N PHE A 441 -15.05 3.52 -27.64
CA PHE A 441 -16.46 3.78 -27.85
C PHE A 441 -17.21 3.49 -26.56
N SER A 442 -17.71 4.55 -25.93
CA SER A 442 -18.55 4.48 -24.73
C SER A 442 -19.93 5.02 -25.04
N THR A 443 -20.98 4.28 -24.68
CA THR A 443 -22.36 4.73 -24.85
C THR A 443 -23.32 4.05 -23.88
N THR A 444 -24.55 4.57 -23.85
CA THR A 444 -25.66 4.03 -23.07
C THR A 444 -26.83 3.79 -24.02
N LEU A 445 -27.37 2.56 -23.99
CA LEU A 445 -28.50 2.10 -24.81
C LEU A 445 -29.68 1.77 -23.91
N ASN A 446 -30.90 2.10 -24.33
CA ASN A 446 -32.11 1.92 -23.52
C ASN A 446 -33.10 0.97 -24.18
N THR A 447 -33.80 0.20 -23.35
CA THR A 447 -35.02 -0.53 -23.71
C THR A 447 -36.11 -0.27 -22.66
N LYS A 448 -37.28 -0.90 -22.84
CA LYS A 448 -38.32 -0.94 -21.80
C LYS A 448 -37.93 -1.82 -20.60
N LEU A 449 -37.03 -2.78 -20.80
CA LEU A 449 -36.66 -3.79 -19.80
C LEU A 449 -35.41 -3.40 -19.01
N TYR A 450 -34.45 -2.75 -19.67
CA TYR A 450 -33.14 -2.42 -19.10
C TYR A 450 -32.49 -1.22 -19.80
N GLN A 451 -31.52 -0.62 -19.13
CA GLN A 451 -30.50 0.23 -19.72
C GLN A 451 -29.16 -0.54 -19.74
N LEU A 452 -28.45 -0.46 -20.85
CA LEU A 452 -27.14 -1.07 -21.07
C LEU A 452 -26.10 0.03 -21.28
N GLN A 453 -25.18 0.17 -20.33
CA GLN A 453 -23.97 0.98 -20.51
C GLN A 453 -22.86 0.08 -21.03
N LEU A 454 -22.17 0.52 -22.06
CA LEU A 454 -21.12 -0.28 -22.70
C LEU A 454 -19.92 0.56 -23.07
N ASP A 455 -18.79 -0.13 -23.09
CA ASP A 455 -17.51 0.40 -23.52
C ASP A 455 -16.79 -0.63 -24.39
N ILE A 456 -16.25 -0.19 -25.51
CA ILE A 456 -15.46 -1.02 -26.43
C ILE A 456 -14.12 -0.33 -26.65
N GLU A 457 -13.02 -1.03 -26.40
CA GLU A 457 -11.67 -0.51 -26.56
C GLU A 457 -10.71 -1.59 -27.10
N PRO A 458 -9.69 -1.24 -27.93
CA PRO A 458 -9.33 0.08 -28.43
C PRO A 458 -9.98 0.43 -29.79
N THR A 459 -11.14 -0.14 -30.14
CA THR A 459 -11.86 0.05 -31.42
C THR A 459 -10.93 0.08 -32.63
N LYS A 460 -9.98 -0.85 -32.67
CA LYS A 460 -8.97 -0.97 -33.73
C LYS A 460 -8.98 -2.37 -34.31
N VAL A 461 -8.43 -2.51 -35.52
CA VAL A 461 -8.14 -3.83 -36.09
C VAL A 461 -7.28 -4.62 -35.10
N GLY A 462 -7.68 -5.87 -34.81
CA GLY A 462 -7.07 -6.72 -33.80
C GLY A 462 -7.97 -6.96 -32.59
N ASN A 463 -7.36 -7.20 -31.43
CA ASN A 463 -8.10 -7.57 -30.22
C ASN A 463 -8.76 -6.35 -29.59
N ASN A 464 -10.05 -6.49 -29.29
CA ASN A 464 -10.88 -5.51 -28.61
C ASN A 464 -11.57 -6.20 -27.43
N GLU A 465 -11.78 -5.42 -26.37
CA GLU A 465 -12.55 -5.82 -25.20
C GLU A 465 -13.88 -5.05 -25.19
N VAL A 466 -14.92 -5.72 -24.72
CA VAL A 466 -16.29 -5.20 -24.60
C VAL A 466 -16.70 -5.35 -23.15
N HIS A 467 -17.00 -4.24 -22.47
CA HIS A 467 -17.56 -4.25 -21.13
C HIS A 467 -19.02 -3.81 -21.15
N LEU A 468 -19.85 -4.51 -20.39
CA LEU A 468 -21.30 -4.35 -20.38
C LEU A 468 -21.83 -4.24 -18.96
N TYR A 469 -22.53 -3.15 -18.65
CA TYR A 469 -23.16 -2.90 -17.36
C TYR A 469 -24.67 -2.75 -17.54
N ALA A 470 -25.45 -3.60 -16.87
CA ALA A 470 -26.90 -3.64 -16.98
C ALA A 470 -27.57 -2.99 -15.75
N TYR A 471 -28.53 -2.12 -16.04
CA TYR A 471 -29.34 -1.43 -15.04
C TYR A 471 -30.83 -1.57 -15.36
N THR A 472 -31.66 -1.54 -14.34
CA THR A 472 -33.11 -1.37 -14.47
C THR A 472 -33.41 0.00 -15.11
N PRO A 473 -34.59 0.21 -15.70
CA PRO A 473 -34.99 1.52 -16.24
C PRO A 473 -35.03 2.66 -15.20
N VAL A 474 -34.97 2.32 -13.91
CA VAL A 474 -34.91 3.28 -12.78
C VAL A 474 -33.50 3.43 -12.20
N GLY A 475 -32.50 2.74 -12.76
CA GLY A 475 -31.07 2.94 -12.46
C GLY A 475 -30.48 2.03 -11.38
N ALA A 476 -31.22 1.03 -10.87
CA ALA A 476 -30.66 0.01 -9.98
C ALA A 476 -29.89 -1.07 -10.77
N PRO A 477 -28.76 -1.63 -10.26
CA PRO A 477 -28.06 -2.76 -10.89
C PRO A 477 -29.03 -3.90 -11.20
N LEU A 478 -28.91 -4.48 -12.40
CA LEU A 478 -29.82 -5.51 -12.88
C LEU A 478 -29.09 -6.85 -13.03
N ALA A 479 -29.58 -7.87 -12.31
CA ALA A 479 -29.10 -9.23 -12.47
C ALA A 479 -29.50 -9.79 -13.85
N VAL A 480 -28.53 -10.24 -14.64
CA VAL A 480 -28.74 -10.78 -15.99
C VAL A 480 -28.50 -12.30 -15.99
N LYS A 481 -29.47 -13.08 -16.47
CA LYS A 481 -29.39 -14.54 -16.57
C LYS A 481 -28.51 -15.01 -17.73
N GLU A 482 -28.52 -14.29 -18.85
CA GLU A 482 -27.74 -14.63 -20.04
C GLU A 482 -27.35 -13.37 -20.81
N TRP A 483 -26.08 -13.31 -21.20
CA TRP A 483 -25.50 -12.27 -22.05
C TRP A 483 -25.18 -12.87 -23.42
N LYS A 484 -25.68 -12.25 -24.49
CA LYS A 484 -25.31 -12.59 -25.87
C LYS A 484 -24.87 -11.33 -26.59
N VAL A 485 -23.72 -11.43 -27.25
CA VAL A 485 -23.11 -10.31 -27.95
C VAL A 485 -22.66 -10.82 -29.31
N SER A 486 -23.01 -10.10 -30.37
CA SER A 486 -22.52 -10.38 -31.71
C SER A 486 -22.03 -9.10 -32.39
N ALA A 487 -21.06 -9.25 -33.28
CA ALA A 487 -20.51 -8.16 -34.09
C ALA A 487 -20.50 -8.56 -35.56
N ALA A 488 -20.98 -7.68 -36.45
CA ALA A 488 -21.00 -7.90 -37.89
C ALA A 488 -20.40 -6.70 -38.64
N LEU A 489 -19.87 -6.94 -39.83
CA LEU A 489 -19.51 -5.87 -40.78
C LEU A 489 -20.15 -6.17 -42.14
N PRO A 490 -21.45 -5.88 -42.31
CA PRO A 490 -22.18 -6.22 -43.54
C PRO A 490 -21.56 -5.59 -44.80
N ALA A 491 -21.07 -4.35 -44.69
CA ALA A 491 -20.40 -3.65 -45.79
C ALA A 491 -19.10 -4.33 -46.25
N GLY A 492 -18.47 -5.11 -45.36
CA GLY A 492 -17.28 -5.93 -45.65
C GLY A 492 -17.62 -7.40 -45.93
N GLY A 493 -18.90 -7.77 -46.00
CA GLY A 493 -19.33 -9.16 -46.19
C GLY A 493 -19.07 -10.07 -44.98
N ILE A 494 -18.89 -9.50 -43.78
CA ILE A 494 -18.67 -10.26 -42.54
C ILE A 494 -20.00 -10.43 -41.82
N GLU A 495 -20.49 -11.67 -41.78
CA GLU A 495 -21.66 -12.10 -41.02
C GLU A 495 -21.45 -11.97 -39.50
N PRO A 496 -22.52 -11.97 -38.67
CA PRO A 496 -22.40 -11.86 -37.22
C PRO A 496 -21.46 -12.90 -36.61
N ILE A 497 -20.48 -12.42 -35.85
CA ILE A 497 -19.55 -13.21 -35.05
C ILE A 497 -19.98 -13.11 -33.59
N ASP A 498 -20.17 -14.25 -32.94
CA ASP A 498 -20.44 -14.30 -31.50
C ASP A 498 -19.21 -13.87 -30.70
N VAL A 499 -19.44 -13.00 -29.71
CA VAL A 499 -18.44 -12.55 -28.75
C VAL A 499 -18.65 -13.33 -27.45
N PRO A 500 -17.74 -14.24 -27.07
CA PRO A 500 -17.85 -14.94 -25.79
C PRO A 500 -17.83 -13.95 -24.63
N THR A 501 -18.83 -14.02 -23.75
CA THR A 501 -18.96 -13.15 -22.58
C THR A 501 -18.71 -13.92 -21.29
N LEU A 502 -17.97 -13.30 -20.37
CA LEU A 502 -17.74 -13.74 -19.01
C LEU A 502 -18.44 -12.77 -18.04
N PRO A 503 -19.49 -13.21 -17.32
CA PRO A 503 -20.07 -12.44 -16.22
C PRO A 503 -19.03 -12.26 -15.10
N LEU A 504 -18.79 -11.02 -14.69
CA LEU A 504 -17.90 -10.67 -13.60
C LEU A 504 -18.69 -10.42 -12.30
N THR A 505 -19.88 -9.84 -12.42
CA THR A 505 -20.88 -9.71 -11.35
C THR A 505 -22.27 -10.02 -11.91
N GLU A 506 -23.32 -9.90 -11.10
CA GLU A 506 -24.70 -10.10 -11.56
C GLU A 506 -25.12 -9.11 -12.65
N SER A 507 -24.54 -7.90 -12.66
CA SER A 507 -24.89 -6.80 -13.56
C SER A 507 -23.75 -6.35 -14.49
N HIS A 508 -22.62 -7.06 -14.49
CA HIS A 508 -21.44 -6.72 -15.29
C HIS A 508 -20.87 -7.95 -15.99
N ALA A 509 -20.62 -7.82 -17.29
CA ALA A 509 -19.91 -8.82 -18.08
C ALA A 509 -18.80 -8.19 -18.93
N THR A 510 -17.78 -8.98 -19.25
CA THR A 510 -16.76 -8.63 -20.24
C THR A 510 -16.73 -9.67 -21.37
N GLY A 511 -16.31 -9.26 -22.56
CA GLY A 511 -16.08 -10.15 -23.70
C GLY A 511 -14.89 -9.68 -24.53
N THR A 512 -14.26 -10.60 -25.25
CA THR A 512 -13.12 -10.27 -26.13
C THR A 512 -13.43 -10.70 -27.57
N ILE A 513 -13.08 -9.85 -28.53
CA ILE A 513 -13.25 -10.12 -29.96
C ILE A 513 -12.04 -9.63 -30.75
N THR A 514 -11.60 -10.41 -31.73
CA THR A 514 -10.61 -9.98 -32.71
C THR A 514 -11.34 -9.46 -33.96
N LEU A 515 -11.25 -8.15 -34.23
CA LEU A 515 -11.86 -7.51 -35.38
C LEU A 515 -10.84 -7.49 -36.54
N PRO A 516 -11.07 -8.23 -37.64
CA PRO A 516 -10.07 -8.44 -38.69
C PRO A 516 -9.90 -7.25 -39.65
N SER A 517 -10.81 -6.29 -39.66
CA SER A 517 -10.80 -5.18 -40.63
C SER A 517 -11.41 -3.90 -40.06
N ALA A 518 -10.91 -2.77 -40.53
CA ALA A 518 -11.49 -1.46 -40.26
C ALA A 518 -12.87 -1.32 -40.94
N GLY A 519 -13.74 -0.48 -40.38
CA GLY A 519 -15.09 -0.27 -40.87
C GLY A 519 -16.09 0.07 -39.77
N ASN A 520 -17.34 0.31 -40.15
CA ASN A 520 -18.40 0.59 -39.18
C ASN A 520 -19.10 -0.73 -38.79
N TRP A 521 -18.64 -1.32 -37.70
CA TRP A 521 -19.13 -2.61 -37.19
C TRP A 521 -20.45 -2.44 -36.46
N GLN A 522 -21.41 -3.32 -36.74
CA GLN A 522 -22.68 -3.38 -36.04
C GLN A 522 -22.59 -4.38 -34.89
N PHE A 523 -22.74 -3.90 -33.66
CA PHE A 523 -22.83 -4.72 -32.47
C PHE A 523 -24.29 -4.89 -32.05
N ASN A 524 -24.67 -6.12 -31.71
CA ASN A 524 -25.96 -6.46 -31.11
C ASN A 524 -25.73 -7.05 -29.72
N PHE A 525 -26.50 -6.57 -28.75
CA PHE A 525 -26.44 -7.01 -27.36
C PHE A 525 -27.82 -7.49 -26.94
N THR A 526 -27.92 -8.78 -26.61
CA THR A 526 -29.16 -9.43 -26.18
C THR A 526 -28.98 -9.85 -24.73
N LEU A 527 -29.82 -9.31 -23.85
CA LEU A 527 -29.82 -9.61 -22.43
C LEU A 527 -31.13 -10.30 -22.07
N ARG A 528 -31.02 -11.47 -21.44
CA ARG A 528 -32.15 -12.17 -20.84
C ARG A 528 -32.15 -11.97 -19.33
N ILE A 529 -33.22 -11.38 -18.81
CA ILE A 529 -33.33 -10.96 -17.40
C ILE A 529 -34.27 -11.85 -16.58
N SER A 530 -35.17 -12.58 -17.25
CA SER A 530 -36.05 -13.59 -16.64
C SER A 530 -36.18 -14.80 -17.58
N ASP A 531 -37.02 -15.79 -17.25
CA ASP A 531 -37.26 -16.91 -18.17
C ASP A 531 -38.07 -16.52 -19.41
N PHE A 532 -38.71 -15.34 -19.39
CA PHE A 532 -39.60 -14.87 -20.44
C PHE A 532 -39.20 -13.51 -21.02
N ASP A 533 -38.36 -12.75 -20.32
CA ASP A 533 -38.00 -11.38 -20.68
C ASP A 533 -36.58 -11.31 -21.26
N GLU A 534 -36.52 -11.02 -22.56
CA GLU A 534 -35.30 -10.78 -23.33
C GLU A 534 -35.51 -9.58 -24.26
N ALA A 535 -34.47 -8.75 -24.41
CA ALA A 535 -34.46 -7.71 -25.44
C ALA A 535 -33.08 -7.53 -26.04
N THR A 536 -33.05 -7.05 -27.29
CA THR A 536 -31.82 -6.76 -28.04
C THR A 536 -31.69 -5.26 -28.31
N VAL A 537 -30.50 -4.71 -28.10
CA VAL A 537 -30.11 -3.35 -28.51
C VAL A 537 -28.90 -3.41 -29.43
N SER A 538 -28.79 -2.42 -30.33
CA SER A 538 -27.71 -2.38 -31.31
C SER A 538 -27.05 -1.02 -31.37
N THR A 539 -25.77 -0.99 -31.71
CA THR A 539 -25.03 0.24 -32.01
C THR A 539 -24.00 -0.02 -33.12
N ALA A 540 -23.71 1.02 -33.90
CA ALA A 540 -22.64 1.01 -34.87
C ALA A 540 -21.37 1.60 -34.24
N VAL A 541 -20.22 0.98 -34.49
CA VAL A 541 -18.93 1.33 -33.91
C VAL A 541 -17.89 1.44 -35.03
N GLN A 542 -17.27 2.61 -35.15
CA GLN A 542 -16.20 2.81 -36.11
C GLN A 542 -14.91 2.17 -35.61
N VAL A 543 -14.41 1.18 -36.35
CA VAL A 543 -13.12 0.52 -36.13
C VAL A 543 -12.10 1.05 -37.13
N THR A 544 -10.90 1.39 -36.65
CA THR A 544 -9.81 1.98 -37.46
C THR A 544 -8.61 1.07 -37.60
#